data_AF-A0A2Z2KJ59-F1
#
_entry.id   AF-A0A2Z2KJ59-F1
#
_cell.length_a   1.000
_cell.length_b   1.000
_cell.length_c   1.000
_cell.angle_alpha   90.00
_cell.angle_beta   90.00
_cell.angle_gamma   90.00
#
_symmetry.space_group_name_H-M   'P 1'
#
loop_
_entity.id
_entity.type
_entity.pdbx_description
1 polymer ?
#
loop_
_entity_poly.entity_id
_entity_poly.type
_entity_poly.pdbx_seq_one_letter_code
_entity_poly.pdbx_strand_id
1 'polypeptide(L)'
;MLTLEQVKEKSSKRLAGLHPVVLAAAVALIERSYARGVNIVITQGLRTIEEQDALYAQGRTKPGPIVTNAKGGTSYHNYGLAIDFALLLPNGSSVSWDLNRDGDGDGTKDWTEVVQEAKALGFEWGGDFVSIKDAPHFQITFGLKISQLRAGQKPTETAMAKASAKIDKYMEVEEEMTAQEKKDFEAMQVLIKAQAEVTLELTNRITELETAAKLPEIPKWALPACEAAKAAGLLDTTANGSYDFYRMITVMDRTGLFKKGDK
;
A
#
# COMPACT_ATOMS: atom_id res chain seq x y z
N MET A 1 8.67 -3.94 -0.79
CA MET A 1 8.17 -3.37 0.48
C MET A 1 7.30 -4.41 1.16
N LEU A 2 7.16 -4.34 2.48
CA LEU A 2 6.21 -5.18 3.21
C LEU A 2 4.77 -4.78 2.83
N THR A 3 3.87 -5.74 2.79
CA THR A 3 2.41 -5.48 2.73
C THR A 3 1.89 -5.03 4.10
N LEU A 4 0.75 -4.35 4.13
CA LEU A 4 0.10 -3.95 5.38
C LEU A 4 -0.17 -5.16 6.29
N GLU A 5 -0.60 -6.28 5.72
CA GLU A 5 -0.84 -7.53 6.44
C GLU A 5 0.45 -8.05 7.09
N GLN A 6 1.57 -8.01 6.38
CA GLN A 6 2.88 -8.41 6.93
C GLN A 6 3.31 -7.48 8.07
N VAL A 7 3.03 -6.19 7.99
CA VAL A 7 3.35 -5.22 9.06
C VAL A 7 2.46 -5.47 10.28
N LYS A 8 1.14 -5.64 10.10
CA LYS A 8 0.19 -5.96 11.17
C LYS A 8 0.58 -7.25 11.91
N GLU A 9 1.00 -8.28 11.17
CA GLU A 9 1.41 -9.56 11.76
C GLU A 9 2.63 -9.43 12.69
N LYS A 10 3.54 -8.48 12.45
CA LYS A 10 4.69 -8.25 13.35
C LYS A 10 4.26 -7.83 14.77
N SER A 11 3.07 -7.27 14.91
CA SER A 11 2.53 -6.77 16.18
C SER A 11 1.55 -7.75 16.84
N SER A 12 1.08 -8.80 16.14
CA SER A 12 -0.07 -9.64 16.53
C SER A 12 0.01 -10.14 17.98
N LYS A 13 1.17 -10.67 18.38
CA LYS A 13 1.40 -11.18 19.75
C LYS A 13 1.34 -10.10 20.83
N ARG A 14 1.73 -8.87 20.52
CA ARG A 14 1.76 -7.74 21.48
C ARG A 14 0.41 -7.05 21.61
N LEU A 15 -0.49 -7.26 20.65
CA LEU A 15 -1.86 -6.76 20.69
C LEU A 15 -2.79 -7.61 21.58
N ALA A 16 -2.40 -8.86 21.87
CA ALA A 16 -3.18 -9.74 22.72
C ALA A 16 -3.35 -9.18 24.15
N GLY A 17 -4.57 -9.22 24.66
CA GLY A 17 -4.90 -8.78 26.02
C GLY A 17 -4.99 -7.27 26.23
N LEU A 18 -4.81 -6.45 25.18
CA LEU A 18 -5.13 -5.03 25.24
C LEU A 18 -6.62 -4.81 25.45
N HIS A 19 -6.96 -3.69 26.09
CA HIS A 19 -8.34 -3.23 26.18
C HIS A 19 -8.91 -3.00 24.77
N PRO A 20 -10.16 -3.37 24.45
CA PRO A 20 -10.69 -3.35 23.08
C PRO A 20 -10.52 -2.03 22.33
N VAL A 21 -10.76 -0.90 23.00
CA VAL A 21 -10.56 0.44 22.41
C VAL A 21 -9.07 0.72 22.12
N VAL A 22 -8.16 0.26 22.99
CA VAL A 22 -6.71 0.44 22.81
C VAL A 22 -6.19 -0.46 21.70
N LEU A 23 -6.74 -1.68 21.59
CA LEU A 23 -6.49 -2.57 20.46
C LEU A 23 -6.91 -1.92 19.14
N ALA A 24 -8.13 -1.39 19.06
CA ALA A 24 -8.62 -0.69 17.87
C ALA A 24 -7.71 0.50 17.51
N ALA A 25 -7.37 1.33 18.48
CA ALA A 25 -6.46 2.46 18.27
C ALA A 25 -5.06 2.01 17.81
N ALA A 26 -4.52 0.93 18.37
CA ALA A 26 -3.21 0.40 17.99
C ALA A 26 -3.20 -0.16 16.55
N VAL A 27 -4.27 -0.86 16.15
CA VAL A 27 -4.43 -1.36 14.78
C VAL A 27 -4.56 -0.18 13.81
N ALA A 28 -5.42 0.79 14.11
CA ALA A 28 -5.55 2.01 13.33
C ALA A 28 -4.22 2.75 13.20
N LEU A 29 -3.44 2.85 14.28
CA LEU A 29 -2.12 3.51 14.24
C LEU A 29 -1.16 2.80 13.27
N ILE A 30 -1.17 1.46 13.23
CA ILE A 30 -0.34 0.71 12.28
C ILE A 30 -0.77 1.03 10.84
N GLU A 31 -2.08 1.02 10.57
CA GLU A 31 -2.64 1.27 9.24
C GLU A 31 -2.34 2.69 8.75
N ARG A 32 -2.55 3.67 9.63
CA ARG A 32 -2.29 5.09 9.36
C ARG A 32 -0.81 5.38 9.15
N SER A 33 0.06 4.80 9.97
CA SER A 33 1.50 4.97 9.79
C SER A 33 1.96 4.32 8.48
N TYR A 34 1.44 3.13 8.14
CA TYR A 34 1.71 2.45 6.88
C TYR A 34 1.27 3.29 5.66
N ALA A 35 0.08 3.90 5.71
CA ALA A 35 -0.43 4.75 4.62
C ALA A 35 0.47 5.97 4.35
N ARG A 36 1.18 6.46 5.37
CA ARG A 36 2.19 7.52 5.24
C ARG A 36 3.53 7.04 4.70
N GLY A 37 3.77 5.73 4.58
CA GLY A 37 5.07 5.16 4.23
C GLY A 37 5.94 4.82 5.44
N VAL A 38 5.46 5.08 6.67
CA VAL A 38 6.18 4.86 7.92
C VAL A 38 5.72 3.57 8.59
N ASN A 39 6.42 2.48 8.32
CA ASN A 39 6.11 1.19 8.95
C ASN A 39 6.49 1.20 10.44
N ILE A 40 5.59 0.72 11.29
CA ILE A 40 5.83 0.55 12.74
C ILE A 40 5.57 -0.87 13.21
N VAL A 41 6.07 -1.20 14.39
CA VAL A 41 5.73 -2.43 15.11
C VAL A 41 5.47 -2.14 16.57
N ILE A 42 4.45 -2.78 17.14
CA ILE A 42 4.17 -2.75 18.57
C ILE A 42 5.12 -3.73 19.27
N THR A 43 5.98 -3.19 20.14
CA THR A 43 7.03 -3.95 20.84
C THR A 43 6.59 -4.40 22.23
N GLN A 44 5.68 -3.66 22.88
CA GLN A 44 5.06 -3.99 24.16
C GLN A 44 3.56 -3.65 24.14
N GLY A 45 2.76 -4.45 24.83
CA GLY A 45 1.33 -4.22 25.04
C GLY A 45 0.96 -4.50 26.49
N LEU A 46 0.03 -5.42 26.73
CA LEU A 46 -0.25 -5.91 28.09
C LEU A 46 1.01 -6.53 28.72
N ARG A 47 1.29 -6.16 29.97
CA ARG A 47 2.35 -6.72 30.80
C ARG A 47 1.77 -7.10 32.15
N THR A 48 1.93 -8.35 32.58
CA THR A 48 1.47 -8.79 33.91
C THR A 48 2.17 -8.04 35.04
N ILE A 49 1.61 -8.09 36.25
CA ILE A 49 2.20 -7.44 37.43
C ILE A 49 3.57 -8.04 37.73
N GLU A 50 3.68 -9.37 37.62
CA GLU A 50 4.90 -10.14 37.86
C GLU A 50 5.99 -9.79 36.85
N GLU A 51 5.65 -9.68 35.56
CA GLU A 51 6.59 -9.23 34.52
C GLU A 51 7.07 -7.80 34.78
N GLN A 52 6.17 -6.91 35.21
CA GLN A 52 6.54 -5.53 35.54
C GLN A 52 7.47 -5.46 36.77
N ASP A 53 7.21 -6.23 37.82
CA ASP A 53 8.10 -6.33 38.97
C ASP A 53 9.47 -6.91 38.59
N ALA A 54 9.51 -7.88 37.68
CA ALA A 54 10.75 -8.41 37.14
C ALA A 54 11.56 -7.35 36.37
N LEU A 55 10.91 -6.50 35.57
CA LEU A 55 11.56 -5.36 34.91
C LEU A 55 12.02 -4.30 35.91
N TYR A 56 11.21 -4.00 36.93
CA TYR A 56 11.58 -3.05 37.98
C TYR A 56 12.82 -3.50 38.77
N ALA A 57 12.98 -4.81 38.98
CA ALA A 57 14.14 -5.39 39.64
C ALA A 57 15.46 -5.19 38.86
N GLN A 58 15.40 -5.04 37.53
CA GLN A 58 16.59 -4.86 36.69
C GLN A 58 17.33 -3.56 37.01
N GLY A 59 18.63 -3.65 37.24
CA GLY A 59 19.48 -2.53 37.68
C GLY A 59 19.26 -2.12 39.14
N ARG A 60 18.46 -2.88 39.90
CA ARG A 60 18.21 -2.65 41.33
C ARG A 60 18.57 -3.87 42.17
N THR A 61 17.81 -4.94 42.02
CA THR A 61 18.01 -6.22 42.72
C THR A 61 18.46 -7.35 41.79
N LYS A 62 18.45 -7.11 40.47
CA LYS A 62 19.03 -7.97 39.43
C LYS A 62 19.99 -7.17 38.55
N PRO A 63 21.03 -7.79 37.96
CA PRO A 63 21.92 -7.11 37.01
C PRO A 63 21.18 -6.58 35.76
N GLY A 64 21.77 -5.59 35.10
CA GLY A 64 21.26 -4.97 33.87
C GLY A 64 20.93 -3.49 34.02
N PRO A 65 20.60 -2.77 32.92
CA PRO A 65 20.19 -1.37 32.99
C PRO A 65 18.80 -1.21 33.61
N ILE A 66 18.53 -0.06 34.25
CA ILE A 66 17.19 0.30 34.67
C ILE A 66 16.36 0.62 33.42
N VAL A 67 15.32 -0.18 33.16
CA VAL A 67 14.43 -0.03 32.00
C VAL A 67 13.05 0.52 32.36
N THR A 68 12.74 0.62 33.66
CA THR A 68 11.48 1.19 34.14
C THR A 68 11.62 1.73 35.56
N ASN A 69 10.80 2.73 35.90
CA ASN A 69 10.62 3.24 37.25
C ASN A 69 9.29 2.79 37.88
N ALA A 70 8.42 2.11 37.12
CA ALA A 70 7.14 1.61 37.60
C ALA A 70 7.28 0.22 38.23
N LYS A 71 6.68 0.03 39.41
CA LYS A 71 6.50 -1.29 40.03
C LYS A 71 5.27 -1.99 39.42
N GLY A 72 5.10 -3.27 39.74
CA GLY A 72 3.90 -4.03 39.42
C GLY A 72 2.63 -3.30 39.82
N GLY A 73 1.68 -3.21 38.89
CA GLY A 73 0.41 -2.50 39.07
C GLY A 73 0.51 -0.98 39.01
N THR A 74 1.70 -0.40 38.80
CA THR A 74 1.88 1.06 38.66
C THR A 74 2.21 1.51 37.24
N SER A 75 1.97 0.66 36.25
CA SER A 75 2.07 0.98 34.82
C SER A 75 0.74 0.74 34.12
N TYR A 76 0.39 1.57 33.13
CA TYR A 76 -0.81 1.34 32.30
C TYR A 76 -0.71 0.07 31.46
N HIS A 77 0.51 -0.43 31.18
CA HIS A 77 0.71 -1.75 30.59
C HIS A 77 0.11 -2.87 31.44
N ASN A 78 0.03 -2.71 32.77
CA ASN A 78 -0.57 -3.72 33.66
C ASN A 78 -2.08 -3.87 33.53
N TYR A 79 -2.71 -2.94 32.80
CA TYR A 79 -4.16 -2.90 32.61
C TYR A 79 -4.54 -2.99 31.13
N GLY A 80 -3.58 -3.28 30.24
CA GLY A 80 -3.80 -3.34 28.79
C GLY A 80 -4.17 -1.98 28.19
N LEU A 81 -3.75 -0.88 28.85
CA LEU A 81 -4.10 0.51 28.49
C LEU A 81 -2.95 1.28 27.82
N ALA A 82 -1.84 0.61 27.53
CA ALA A 82 -0.66 1.21 26.92
C ALA A 82 0.02 0.26 25.94
N ILE A 83 0.75 0.86 25.00
CA ILE A 83 1.58 0.18 24.00
C ILE A 83 2.92 0.91 23.88
N ASP A 84 3.97 0.16 23.55
CA ASP A 84 5.24 0.74 23.10
C ASP A 84 5.46 0.38 21.64
N PHE A 85 5.91 1.34 20.82
CA PHE A 85 6.21 1.12 19.41
C PHE A 85 7.69 1.32 19.07
N ALA A 86 8.08 0.82 17.90
CA ALA A 86 9.34 1.17 17.25
C ALA A 86 9.12 1.32 15.74
N LEU A 87 10.02 2.04 15.06
CA LEU A 87 10.00 2.15 13.61
C LEU A 87 10.48 0.83 13.00
N LEU A 88 9.68 0.22 12.13
CA LEU A 88 10.01 -1.02 11.45
C LEU A 88 10.82 -0.71 10.19
N LEU A 89 12.06 -1.21 10.13
CA LEU A 89 12.94 -0.94 8.99
C LEU A 89 12.47 -1.69 7.73
N PRO A 90 12.82 -1.23 6.51
CA PRO A 90 12.18 -1.68 5.25
C PRO A 90 12.18 -3.19 4.97
N ASN A 91 13.14 -3.93 5.55
CA ASN A 91 13.24 -5.39 5.42
C ASN A 91 12.42 -6.18 6.47
N GLY A 92 11.74 -5.48 7.38
CA GLY A 92 10.92 -6.06 8.45
C GLY A 92 11.67 -6.93 9.46
N SER A 93 13.01 -6.90 9.44
CA SER A 93 13.88 -7.78 10.23
C SER A 93 14.52 -7.06 11.42
N SER A 94 14.53 -5.74 11.39
CA SER A 94 15.06 -4.89 12.46
C SER A 94 14.16 -3.67 12.67
N VAL A 95 14.36 -3.02 13.81
CA VAL A 95 13.63 -1.81 14.19
C VAL A 95 14.61 -0.69 14.53
N SER A 96 14.13 0.54 14.48
CA SER A 96 14.86 1.73 14.90
C SER A 96 14.13 2.47 16.01
N TRP A 97 14.90 3.00 16.97
CA TRP A 97 14.46 3.93 18.01
C TRP A 97 15.00 5.35 17.77
N ASP A 98 15.53 5.63 16.57
CA ASP A 98 16.03 6.96 16.22
C ASP A 98 14.88 7.93 15.98
N LEU A 99 14.73 8.89 16.90
CA LEU A 99 13.71 9.94 16.86
C LEU A 99 13.90 10.92 15.70
N ASN A 100 15.09 10.96 15.09
CA ASN A 100 15.43 11.88 13.99
C ASN A 100 15.42 11.20 12.62
N ARG A 101 15.07 9.92 12.56
CA ARG A 101 14.96 9.19 11.30
C ARG A 101 13.87 9.82 10.43
N ASP A 102 14.22 10.02 9.17
CA ASP A 102 13.34 10.34 8.04
C ASP A 102 13.61 9.24 6.99
N GLY A 103 12.82 8.18 7.06
CA GLY A 103 13.04 6.92 6.36
C GLY A 103 12.41 6.89 4.98
N ASP A 104 11.35 7.66 4.77
CA ASP A 104 10.64 7.83 3.50
C ASP A 104 11.13 9.07 2.71
N GLY A 105 11.88 9.98 3.34
CA GLY A 105 12.54 11.11 2.70
C GLY A 105 11.61 12.30 2.45
N ASP A 106 10.53 12.42 3.21
CA ASP A 106 9.53 13.49 3.04
C ASP A 106 9.93 14.81 3.73
N GLY A 107 11.03 14.82 4.50
CA GLY A 107 11.54 15.97 5.26
C GLY A 107 10.95 16.09 6.67
N THR A 108 10.04 15.21 7.04
CA THR A 108 9.48 15.03 8.38
C THR A 108 10.15 13.81 9.04
N LYS A 109 10.26 13.83 10.36
CA LYS A 109 10.79 12.66 11.08
C LYS A 109 9.68 11.62 11.22
N ASP A 110 9.93 10.38 10.80
CA ASP A 110 9.05 9.21 10.95
C ASP A 110 8.39 9.16 12.34
N TRP A 111 9.19 9.37 13.40
CA TRP A 111 8.71 9.32 14.78
C TRP A 111 7.67 10.40 15.08
N THR A 112 7.83 11.59 14.50
CA THR A 112 6.93 12.72 14.69
C THR A 112 5.59 12.45 14.02
N GLU A 113 5.61 11.85 12.83
CA GLU A 113 4.38 11.46 12.12
C GLU A 113 3.59 10.41 12.88
N VAL A 114 4.25 9.35 13.36
CA VAL A 114 3.59 8.32 14.18
C VAL A 114 2.97 8.92 15.44
N VAL A 115 3.65 9.87 16.09
CA VAL A 115 3.11 10.57 17.26
C VAL A 115 1.90 11.43 16.91
N GLN A 116 1.89 12.09 15.76
CA GLN A 116 0.74 12.88 15.29
C GLN A 116 -0.48 11.98 15.05
N GLU A 117 -0.29 10.86 14.33
CA GLU A 117 -1.33 9.86 14.09
C GLU A 117 -1.85 9.26 15.41
N ALA A 118 -0.96 8.91 16.34
CA ALA A 118 -1.35 8.36 17.64
C ALA A 118 -2.19 9.36 18.46
N LYS A 119 -1.80 10.63 18.50
CA LYS A 119 -2.55 11.69 19.19
C LYS A 119 -3.93 11.95 18.55
N ALA A 120 -3.99 11.88 17.22
CA ALA A 120 -5.24 11.97 16.47
C ALA A 120 -6.20 10.82 16.81
N LEU A 121 -5.67 9.61 17.03
CA LEU A 121 -6.40 8.44 17.51
C LEU A 121 -6.76 8.47 19.02
N GLY A 122 -6.23 9.45 19.76
CA GLY A 122 -6.57 9.66 21.17
C GLY A 122 -5.58 9.10 22.17
N PHE A 123 -4.40 8.66 21.72
CA PHE A 123 -3.31 8.34 22.64
C PHE A 123 -2.73 9.59 23.29
N GLU A 124 -2.38 9.46 24.56
CA GLU A 124 -1.39 10.30 25.24
C GLU A 124 0.00 9.74 24.93
N TRP A 125 0.97 10.62 24.66
CA TRP A 125 2.35 10.23 24.31
C TRP A 125 3.32 10.42 25.47
N GLY A 126 4.13 9.40 25.76
CA GLY A 126 5.13 9.43 26.83
C GLY A 126 6.27 10.43 26.61
N GLY A 127 6.51 10.87 25.37
CA GLY A 127 7.45 11.95 25.07
C GLY A 127 7.01 13.33 25.58
N ASP A 128 5.71 13.52 25.85
CA ASP A 128 5.15 14.75 26.42
C ASP A 128 5.19 14.76 27.96
N PHE A 129 5.61 13.67 28.61
CA PHE A 129 5.67 13.62 30.07
C PHE A 129 6.65 14.66 30.63
N VAL A 130 6.26 15.30 31.74
CA VAL A 130 7.05 16.37 32.39
C VAL A 130 8.37 15.83 32.94
N SER A 131 8.38 14.61 33.47
CA SER A 131 9.57 13.95 34.00
C SER A 131 9.66 12.53 33.47
N ILE A 132 10.87 12.11 33.08
CA ILE A 132 11.15 10.78 32.51
C ILE A 132 10.33 10.56 31.24
N LYS A 133 10.76 11.23 30.16
CA LYS A 133 10.15 11.10 28.84
C LYS A 133 10.36 9.68 28.32
N ASP A 134 9.29 9.09 27.81
CA ASP A 134 9.27 7.75 27.27
C ASP A 134 8.74 7.79 25.83
N ALA A 135 9.65 7.99 24.88
CA ALA A 135 9.29 8.26 23.49
C ALA A 135 8.54 7.10 22.80
N PRO A 136 8.82 5.81 23.09
CA PRO A 136 8.03 4.69 22.55
C PRO A 136 6.60 4.58 23.09
N HIS A 137 6.31 5.18 24.25
CA HIS A 137 5.11 4.87 25.02
C HIS A 137 3.89 5.67 24.56
N PHE A 138 2.77 4.96 24.36
CA PHE A 138 1.45 5.53 24.18
C PHE A 138 0.44 4.92 25.15
N GLN A 139 -0.52 5.71 25.64
CA GLN A 139 -1.58 5.22 26.52
C GLN A 139 -2.95 5.88 26.26
N ILE A 140 -4.03 5.15 26.55
CA ILE A 140 -5.39 5.71 26.65
C ILE A 140 -5.90 5.42 28.06
N THR A 141 -5.97 6.46 28.88
CA THR A 141 -6.24 6.33 30.32
C THR A 141 -7.73 6.30 30.65
N PHE A 142 -8.58 6.75 29.73
CA PHE A 142 -10.01 7.01 29.97
C PHE A 142 -10.24 7.99 31.15
N GLY A 143 -9.25 8.82 31.47
CA GLY A 143 -9.28 9.72 32.62
C GLY A 143 -9.01 9.04 33.96
N LEU A 144 -8.67 7.75 33.98
CA LEU A 144 -8.34 7.02 35.21
C LEU A 144 -6.87 7.18 35.57
N LYS A 145 -6.61 7.45 36.84
CA LYS A 145 -5.26 7.37 37.42
C LYS A 145 -4.91 5.92 37.74
N ILE A 146 -3.62 5.63 37.75
CA ILE A 146 -3.07 4.33 38.22
C ILE A 146 -3.62 3.90 39.59
N SER A 147 -3.78 4.82 40.54
CA SER A 147 -4.34 4.49 41.87
C SER A 147 -5.78 3.99 41.80
N GLN A 148 -6.58 4.50 40.86
CA GLN A 148 -7.97 4.07 40.64
C GLN A 148 -8.00 2.68 39.99
N LEU A 149 -7.14 2.44 39.01
CA LEU A 149 -7.00 1.13 38.37
C LEU A 149 -6.56 0.05 39.38
N ARG A 150 -5.61 0.37 40.27
CA ARG A 150 -5.20 -0.50 41.38
C ARG A 150 -6.33 -0.79 42.37
N ALA A 151 -7.25 0.15 42.55
CA ALA A 151 -8.45 -0.04 43.36
C ALA A 151 -9.57 -0.81 42.62
N GLY A 152 -9.31 -1.28 41.39
CA GLY A 152 -10.25 -2.07 40.60
C GLY A 152 -11.23 -1.25 39.76
N GLN A 153 -11.07 0.07 39.67
CA GLN A 153 -11.87 0.88 38.75
C GLN A 153 -11.55 0.50 37.30
N LYS A 154 -12.57 0.54 36.44
CA LYS A 154 -12.46 0.23 35.02
C LYS A 154 -13.00 1.41 34.20
N PRO A 155 -12.58 1.55 32.92
CA PRO A 155 -13.15 2.53 32.02
C PRO A 155 -14.69 2.44 32.00
N THR A 156 -15.38 3.58 32.10
CA THR A 156 -16.84 3.61 32.00
C THR A 156 -17.27 3.45 30.55
N GLU A 157 -18.48 2.95 30.32
CA GLU A 157 -19.05 2.83 28.96
C GLU A 157 -19.01 4.16 28.20
N THR A 158 -19.35 5.27 28.85
CA THR A 158 -19.28 6.60 28.25
C THR A 158 -17.86 7.00 27.85
N ALA A 159 -16.85 6.72 28.71
CA ALA A 159 -15.47 7.03 28.39
C ALA A 159 -14.94 6.17 27.24
N MET A 160 -15.32 4.89 27.21
CA MET A 160 -15.00 3.97 26.11
C MET A 160 -15.65 4.43 24.80
N ALA A 161 -16.95 4.73 24.81
CA ALA A 161 -17.68 5.21 23.65
C ALA A 161 -17.10 6.52 23.08
N LYS A 162 -16.71 7.45 23.95
CA LYS A 162 -16.04 8.69 23.52
C LYS A 162 -14.70 8.43 22.85
N ALA A 163 -13.91 7.50 23.38
CA ALA A 163 -12.62 7.14 22.81
C ALA A 163 -12.79 6.39 21.47
N SER A 164 -13.72 5.42 21.39
CA SER A 164 -14.09 4.75 20.14
C SER A 164 -14.55 5.73 19.07
N ALA A 165 -15.48 6.64 19.38
CA ALA A 165 -15.96 7.62 18.43
C ALA A 165 -14.86 8.56 17.90
N LYS A 166 -13.80 8.81 18.68
CA LYS A 166 -12.64 9.57 18.22
C LYS A 166 -11.82 8.78 17.20
N ILE A 167 -11.63 7.47 17.41
CA ILE A 167 -10.95 6.57 16.48
C ILE A 167 -11.78 6.46 15.19
N ASP A 168 -13.07 6.13 15.30
CA ASP A 168 -13.97 5.94 14.17
C ASP A 168 -14.01 7.18 13.28
N LYS A 169 -14.22 8.36 13.89
CA LYS A 169 -14.19 9.64 13.16
C LYS A 169 -12.87 9.89 12.43
N TYR A 170 -11.74 9.50 13.04
CA TYR A 170 -10.43 9.72 12.40
C TYR A 170 -10.20 8.78 11.22
N MET A 171 -10.69 7.55 11.33
CA MET A 171 -10.62 6.57 10.25
C MET A 171 -11.60 6.88 9.11
N GLU A 172 -12.79 7.45 9.41
CA GLU A 172 -13.74 7.92 8.39
C GLU A 172 -13.18 9.05 7.51
N VAL A 173 -12.32 9.92 8.06
CA VAL A 173 -11.70 11.02 7.30
C VAL A 173 -10.79 10.51 6.18
N GLU A 174 -10.32 9.26 6.22
CA GLU A 174 -9.56 8.65 5.13
C GLU A 174 -10.45 8.03 4.04
N GLU A 175 -11.71 7.68 4.35
CA GLU A 175 -12.67 7.28 3.31
C GLU A 175 -13.08 8.48 2.44
N GLU A 176 -13.02 9.69 2.97
CA GLU A 176 -13.15 10.91 2.18
C GLU A 176 -11.80 11.29 1.56
N MET A 177 -11.63 11.03 0.25
CA MET A 177 -10.46 11.51 -0.52
C MET A 177 -10.15 12.97 -0.17
N THR A 178 -8.90 13.24 0.23
CA THR A 178 -8.46 14.59 0.58
C THR A 178 -8.65 15.53 -0.62
N ALA A 179 -8.74 16.84 -0.38
CA ALA A 179 -8.89 17.82 -1.47
C ALA A 179 -7.76 17.74 -2.51
N GLN A 180 -6.54 17.37 -2.06
CA GLN A 180 -5.40 17.17 -2.94
C GLN A 180 -5.52 15.87 -3.75
N GLU A 181 -5.88 14.74 -3.12
CA GLU A 181 -6.12 13.48 -3.83
C GLU A 181 -7.28 13.58 -4.82
N LYS A 182 -8.33 14.33 -4.50
CA LYS A 182 -9.43 14.62 -5.43
C LYS A 182 -8.95 15.41 -6.65
N LYS A 183 -8.13 16.42 -6.43
CA LYS A 183 -7.54 17.21 -7.51
C LYS A 183 -6.61 16.37 -8.39
N ASP A 184 -5.80 15.50 -7.79
CA ASP A 184 -4.89 14.62 -8.51
C ASP A 184 -5.66 13.54 -9.28
N PHE A 185 -6.75 13.01 -8.71
CA PHE A 185 -7.65 12.08 -9.40
C PHE A 185 -8.36 12.74 -10.58
N GLU A 186 -8.88 13.96 -10.40
CA GLU A 186 -9.47 14.75 -11.49
C GLU A 186 -8.45 15.01 -12.60
N ALA A 187 -7.22 15.38 -12.25
CA ALA A 187 -6.13 15.56 -13.22
C ALA A 187 -5.80 14.25 -13.96
N MET A 188 -5.77 13.12 -13.25
CA MET A 188 -5.54 11.81 -13.84
C MET A 188 -6.68 11.39 -14.78
N GLN A 189 -7.94 11.68 -14.43
CA GLN A 189 -9.08 11.42 -15.32
C GLN A 189 -9.00 12.21 -16.62
N VAL A 190 -8.52 13.47 -16.58
CA VAL A 190 -8.31 14.28 -17.78
C VAL A 190 -7.24 13.65 -18.67
N LEU A 191 -6.11 13.22 -18.08
CA LEU A 191 -5.04 12.53 -18.80
C LEU A 191 -5.51 11.22 -19.44
N ILE A 192 -6.30 10.41 -18.73
CA ILE A 192 -6.84 9.14 -19.24
C ILE A 192 -7.80 9.39 -20.42
N LYS A 193 -8.66 10.41 -20.34
CA LYS A 193 -9.57 10.77 -21.45
C LYS A 193 -8.78 11.20 -22.69
N ALA A 194 -7.77 12.06 -22.51
CA ALA A 194 -6.90 12.47 -23.62
C ALA A 194 -6.17 11.26 -24.23
N GLN A 195 -5.69 10.32 -23.40
CA GLN A 195 -5.05 9.10 -23.88
C GLN A 195 -6.03 8.18 -24.63
N ALA A 196 -7.29 8.10 -24.19
CA ALA A 196 -8.33 7.33 -24.88
C ALA A 196 -8.62 7.90 -26.28
N GLU A 197 -8.68 9.23 -26.42
CA GLU A 197 -8.84 9.91 -27.72
C GLU A 197 -7.68 9.62 -28.67
N VAL A 198 -6.43 9.72 -28.19
CA VAL A 198 -5.24 9.38 -28.99
C VAL A 198 -5.27 7.91 -29.40
N THR A 199 -5.68 7.00 -28.50
CA THR A 199 -5.77 5.57 -28.81
C THR A 199 -6.81 5.30 -29.90
N LEU A 200 -7.94 6.01 -29.86
CA LEU A 200 -8.98 5.92 -30.88
C LEU A 200 -8.47 6.44 -32.23
N GLU A 201 -7.78 7.58 -32.25
CA GLU A 201 -7.20 8.16 -33.47
C GLU A 201 -6.18 7.21 -34.10
N LEU A 202 -5.28 6.63 -33.29
CA LEU A 202 -4.30 5.65 -33.77
C LEU A 202 -4.99 4.40 -34.34
N THR A 203 -6.04 3.91 -33.69
CA THR A 203 -6.81 2.75 -34.16
C THR A 203 -7.47 3.03 -35.52
N ASN A 204 -8.03 4.22 -35.70
CA ASN A 204 -8.61 4.64 -36.98
C ASN A 204 -7.53 4.72 -38.07
N ARG A 205 -6.37 5.32 -37.78
CA ARG A 205 -5.26 5.41 -38.73
C ARG A 205 -4.72 4.05 -39.15
N ILE A 206 -4.64 3.09 -38.22
CA ILE A 206 -4.27 1.71 -38.53
C ILE A 206 -5.29 1.09 -39.47
N THR A 207 -6.59 1.25 -39.19
CA THR A 207 -7.67 0.71 -40.04
C THR A 207 -7.63 1.29 -41.46
N GLU A 208 -7.39 2.60 -41.58
CA GLU A 208 -7.24 3.27 -42.88
C GLU A 208 -6.03 2.75 -43.65
N LEU A 209 -4.87 2.61 -43.00
CA LEU A 209 -3.66 2.09 -43.63
C LEU A 209 -3.82 0.63 -44.05
N GLU A 210 -4.43 -0.21 -43.22
CA GLU A 210 -4.74 -1.60 -43.57
C GLU A 210 -5.72 -1.70 -44.74
N THR A 211 -6.70 -0.81 -44.80
CA THR A 211 -7.67 -0.75 -45.91
C THR A 211 -6.99 -0.26 -47.18
N ALA A 212 -6.16 0.78 -47.12
CA ALA A 212 -5.42 1.32 -48.26
C ALA A 212 -4.38 0.32 -48.81
N ALA A 213 -3.80 -0.52 -47.95
CA ALA A 213 -2.84 -1.54 -48.36
C ALA A 213 -3.49 -2.75 -49.06
N LYS A 214 -4.81 -2.93 -48.92
CA LYS A 214 -5.57 -4.04 -49.53
C LYS A 214 -6.32 -3.53 -50.76
N LEU A 215 -6.18 -4.24 -51.87
CA LEU A 215 -7.04 -4.01 -53.03
C LEU A 215 -8.15 -5.08 -53.02
N PRO A 216 -9.42 -4.69 -52.84
CA PRO A 216 -10.52 -5.63 -52.73
C PRO A 216 -10.75 -6.43 -54.02
N GLU A 217 -10.41 -5.83 -55.16
CA GLU A 217 -10.46 -6.48 -56.47
C GLU A 217 -9.07 -6.67 -57.05
N ILE A 218 -8.89 -7.78 -57.77
CA ILE A 218 -7.68 -8.05 -58.53
C ILE A 218 -7.61 -7.05 -59.69
N PRO A 219 -6.52 -6.25 -59.82
CA PRO A 219 -6.38 -5.35 -60.95
C PRO A 219 -6.44 -6.10 -62.28
N LYS A 220 -7.12 -5.55 -63.29
CA LYS A 220 -7.27 -6.19 -64.61
C LYS A 220 -5.95 -6.63 -65.24
N TRP A 221 -4.86 -5.88 -65.01
CA TRP A 221 -3.53 -6.20 -65.52
C TRP A 221 -2.86 -7.40 -64.81
N ALA A 222 -3.30 -7.73 -63.59
CA ALA A 222 -2.79 -8.83 -62.78
C ALA A 222 -3.64 -10.11 -62.87
N LEU A 223 -4.87 -9.99 -63.40
CA LEU A 223 -5.86 -11.08 -63.42
C LEU A 223 -5.31 -12.36 -64.09
N PRO A 224 -4.71 -12.33 -65.29
CA PRO A 224 -4.20 -13.55 -65.93
C PRO A 224 -3.10 -14.24 -65.11
N ALA A 225 -2.22 -13.46 -64.50
CA ALA A 225 -1.13 -13.97 -63.67
C ALA A 225 -1.63 -14.60 -62.36
N CYS A 226 -2.67 -14.02 -61.75
CA CYS A 226 -3.31 -14.57 -60.55
C CYS A 226 -4.02 -15.90 -60.86
N GLU A 227 -4.71 -15.99 -62.00
CA GLU A 227 -5.35 -17.22 -62.47
C GLU A 227 -4.33 -18.32 -62.75
N ALA A 228 -3.23 -17.99 -63.43
CA ALA A 228 -2.13 -18.92 -63.71
C ALA A 228 -1.47 -19.44 -62.43
N ALA A 229 -1.16 -18.55 -61.48
CA ALA A 229 -0.57 -18.94 -60.18
C ALA A 229 -1.50 -19.86 -59.38
N LYS A 230 -2.81 -19.59 -59.38
CA LYS A 230 -3.81 -20.44 -58.71
C LYS A 230 -3.95 -21.81 -59.40
N ALA A 231 -3.98 -21.85 -60.74
CA ALA A 231 -4.03 -23.09 -61.50
C ALA A 231 -2.77 -23.96 -61.31
N ALA A 232 -1.61 -23.32 -61.08
CA ALA A 232 -0.37 -23.98 -60.72
C ALA A 232 -0.32 -24.49 -59.26
N GLY A 233 -1.30 -24.13 -58.43
CA GLY A 233 -1.35 -24.49 -57.01
C GLY A 233 -0.39 -23.67 -56.13
N LEU A 234 0.04 -22.49 -56.59
CA LEU A 234 1.00 -21.63 -55.89
C LEU A 234 0.34 -20.56 -55.02
N LEU A 235 -0.98 -20.34 -55.17
CA LEU A 235 -1.77 -19.39 -54.39
C LEU A 235 -3.12 -19.99 -53.99
N ASP A 236 -3.48 -19.86 -52.72
CA ASP A 236 -4.79 -20.28 -52.19
C ASP A 236 -5.86 -19.21 -52.42
N THR A 237 -5.54 -17.94 -52.13
CA THR A 237 -6.43 -16.79 -52.27
C THR A 237 -5.78 -15.70 -53.11
N THR A 238 -6.54 -15.12 -54.03
CA THR A 238 -6.07 -14.05 -54.93
C THR A 238 -6.73 -12.70 -54.65
N ALA A 239 -7.69 -12.62 -53.73
CA ALA A 239 -8.37 -11.38 -53.35
C ALA A 239 -7.66 -10.67 -52.18
N ASN A 240 -7.91 -9.37 -52.00
CA ASN A 240 -7.36 -8.53 -50.92
C ASN A 240 -5.82 -8.41 -50.91
N GLY A 241 -5.16 -8.73 -52.03
CA GLY A 241 -3.71 -8.51 -52.18
C GLY A 241 -3.34 -7.02 -52.22
N SER A 242 -2.09 -6.71 -51.91
CA SER A 242 -1.55 -5.36 -52.11
C SER A 242 -1.17 -5.12 -53.57
N TYR A 243 -1.01 -3.84 -53.96
CA TYR A 243 -0.58 -3.50 -55.33
C TYR A 243 0.77 -4.15 -55.68
N ASP A 244 1.71 -4.18 -54.73
CA ASP A 244 3.01 -4.79 -54.92
C ASP A 244 2.96 -6.32 -54.96
N PHE A 245 2.03 -6.94 -54.22
CA PHE A 245 1.75 -8.38 -54.36
C PHE A 245 1.34 -8.70 -55.80
N TYR A 246 0.36 -7.97 -56.36
CA TYR A 246 -0.09 -8.21 -57.73
C TYR A 246 0.99 -7.91 -58.78
N ARG A 247 1.84 -6.89 -58.56
CA ARG A 247 3.00 -6.61 -59.43
C ARG A 247 3.96 -7.78 -59.43
N MET A 248 4.28 -8.30 -58.26
CA MET A 248 5.19 -9.44 -58.10
C MET A 248 4.65 -10.69 -58.80
N ILE A 249 3.38 -11.03 -58.58
CA ILE A 249 2.73 -12.17 -59.25
C ILE A 249 2.75 -12.00 -60.78
N THR A 250 2.50 -10.79 -61.27
CA THR A 250 2.54 -10.50 -62.71
C THR A 250 3.96 -10.62 -63.29
N VAL A 251 4.98 -10.19 -62.56
CA VAL A 251 6.38 -10.37 -62.97
C VAL A 251 6.73 -11.86 -63.01
N MET A 252 6.33 -12.63 -62.01
CA MET A 252 6.60 -14.07 -61.93
C MET A 252 5.93 -14.87 -63.05
N ASP A 253 4.69 -14.53 -63.42
CA ASP A 253 4.01 -15.16 -64.56
C ASP A 253 4.76 -14.89 -65.87
N ARG A 254 5.17 -13.64 -66.08
CA ARG A 254 5.89 -13.21 -67.28
C ARG A 254 7.27 -13.85 -67.42
N THR A 255 7.94 -14.17 -66.31
CA THR A 255 9.21 -14.92 -66.34
C THR A 255 9.00 -16.42 -66.54
N GLY A 256 7.75 -16.89 -66.60
CA GLY A 256 7.40 -18.29 -66.85
C GLY A 256 7.44 -19.17 -65.61
N LEU A 257 7.54 -18.60 -64.40
CA LEU A 257 7.67 -19.35 -63.15
C LEU A 257 6.41 -20.16 -62.79
N PHE A 258 5.25 -19.84 -63.38
CA PHE A 258 3.99 -20.56 -63.13
C PHE A 258 3.72 -21.68 -64.12
N LYS A 259 4.51 -21.82 -65.18
CA LYS A 259 4.42 -22.97 -66.07
C LYS A 259 4.95 -24.18 -65.32
N LYS A 260 4.13 -25.23 -65.17
CA LYS A 260 4.65 -26.54 -64.76
C LYS A 260 5.74 -26.90 -65.77
N GLY A 261 7.00 -26.94 -65.32
CA GLY A 261 8.07 -27.49 -66.13
C GLY A 261 7.66 -28.90 -66.53
N ASP A 262 7.77 -29.20 -67.83
CA ASP A 262 7.73 -30.57 -68.32
C ASP A 262 8.85 -31.34 -67.57
N LYS A 263 8.46 -32.07 -66.53
CA LYS A 263 9.23 -33.19 -66.01
C LYS A 263 8.68 -34.46 -66.63
#